data_AF-A0A537PD56-F1
#
_entry.id   AF-A0A537PD56-F1
#
_cell.length_a   1.000
_cell.length_b   1.000
_cell.length_c   1.000
_cell.angle_alpha   90.00
_cell.angle_beta   90.00
_cell.angle_gamma   90.00
#
_symmetry.space_group_name_H-M   'P 1'
#
loop_
_entity.id
_entity.type
_entity.pdbx_description
1 polymer ?
#
loop_
_entity_poly.entity_id
_entity_poly.type
_entity_poly.pdbx_seq_one_letter_code
_entity_poly.pdbx_strand_id
1 'polypeptide(L)'
;MSPPRTWLLTGAKQGDNAQAERLAEAAGLAFERRRLVLKPGYDLAKPRIEASLHHVDLVQSDALTPPWPDLILTIGRRMAMVALWIKAQSDGRTKLALIGPPKSNSAQFDLIVVPFHYRARQEANICRIGLPLLGIDPKRVAAESERWRPAFAHLPRPLTVLLCGGSIGTHSFDPQTARGILATIARMGGGSLEVATSRRTPPGTADAIAAALPPQARLHRWEKAGKDNPYIGLLAHGDRFVVTGDSISMLIEVARLGKPLAIAPMRKANRTVADLVRRLHVPDEMAYDIAGMSQRVMDRFLPLIGRHASTRDFSALHDLMYRKGWAVRLGEAFVTPAEPPADDAAIAAARLRALLEAPTLP
;
A
#
# COMPACT_ATOMS: atom_id res chain seq x y z
N MET A 1 -0.50 -38.53 -4.14
CA MET A 1 -0.60 -37.40 -5.08
C MET A 1 0.53 -36.45 -4.74
N SER A 2 1.28 -35.96 -5.74
CA SER A 2 2.30 -34.93 -5.50
C SER A 2 1.64 -33.64 -4.99
N PRO A 3 2.29 -32.89 -4.09
CA PRO A 3 1.74 -31.61 -3.63
C PRO A 3 1.58 -30.64 -4.81
N PRO A 4 0.53 -29.79 -4.82
CA PRO A 4 0.27 -28.88 -5.92
C PRO A 4 1.43 -27.89 -6.10
N ARG A 5 1.88 -27.72 -7.34
CA ARG A 5 2.94 -26.79 -7.71
C ARG A 5 2.41 -25.37 -7.67
N THR A 6 2.87 -24.56 -6.72
CA THR A 6 2.45 -23.16 -6.57
C THR A 6 3.56 -22.20 -6.98
N TRP A 7 3.26 -21.23 -7.83
CA TRP A 7 4.18 -20.14 -8.18
C TRP A 7 3.72 -18.81 -7.60
N LEU A 8 4.67 -18.06 -7.03
CA LEU A 8 4.50 -16.65 -6.68
C LEU A 8 5.18 -15.78 -7.73
N LEU A 9 4.38 -15.01 -8.48
CA LEU A 9 4.93 -14.03 -9.40
C LEU A 9 5.29 -12.75 -8.64
N THR A 10 6.59 -12.44 -8.59
CA THR A 10 7.13 -11.32 -7.82
C THR A 10 7.76 -10.28 -8.73
N GLY A 11 7.72 -9.01 -8.33
CA GLY A 11 8.32 -7.90 -9.07
C GLY A 11 9.08 -6.93 -8.17
N ALA A 12 9.35 -5.72 -8.65
CA ALA A 12 10.12 -4.71 -7.88
C ALA A 12 9.40 -4.18 -6.62
N LYS A 13 8.10 -4.46 -6.45
CA LYS A 13 7.29 -3.92 -5.34
C LYS A 13 7.30 -4.88 -4.15
N GLN A 14 8.24 -4.68 -3.23
CA GLN A 14 8.41 -5.55 -2.06
C GLN A 14 7.16 -5.70 -1.18
N GLY A 15 6.39 -4.62 -0.98
CA GLY A 15 5.14 -4.71 -0.20
C GLY A 15 4.01 -5.47 -0.91
N ASP A 16 4.04 -5.56 -2.24
CA ASP A 16 3.12 -6.41 -2.99
C ASP A 16 3.57 -7.88 -2.84
N ASN A 17 4.87 -8.16 -3.06
CA ASN A 17 5.46 -9.50 -2.90
C ASN A 17 5.20 -10.08 -1.50
N ALA A 18 5.42 -9.29 -0.45
CA ALA A 18 5.23 -9.71 0.94
C ALA A 18 3.78 -10.14 1.25
N GLN A 19 2.78 -9.51 0.63
CA GLN A 19 1.38 -9.93 0.80
C GLN A 19 1.10 -11.29 0.16
N ALA A 20 1.67 -11.55 -1.02
CA ALA A 20 1.54 -12.84 -1.70
C ALA A 20 2.23 -13.96 -0.90
N GLU A 21 3.44 -13.70 -0.42
CA GLU A 21 4.19 -14.65 0.43
C GLU A 21 3.44 -14.96 1.71
N ARG A 22 2.97 -13.93 2.44
CA ARG A 22 2.21 -14.10 3.67
C ARG A 22 0.94 -14.91 3.49
N LEU A 23 0.22 -14.71 2.37
CA LEU A 23 -0.97 -15.50 2.07
C LEU A 23 -0.62 -16.96 1.78
N ALA A 24 0.45 -17.22 1.02
CA ALA A 24 0.89 -18.59 0.74
C ALA A 24 1.35 -19.31 2.02
N GLU A 25 2.10 -18.63 2.88
CA GLU A 25 2.53 -19.14 4.19
C GLU A 25 1.34 -19.44 5.11
N ALA A 26 0.37 -18.51 5.22
CA ALA A 26 -0.85 -18.73 6.00
C ALA A 26 -1.72 -19.87 5.44
N ALA A 27 -1.61 -20.13 4.13
CA ALA A 27 -2.25 -21.26 3.48
C ALA A 27 -1.53 -22.60 3.73
N GLY A 28 -0.29 -22.59 4.22
CA GLY A 28 0.56 -23.77 4.39
C GLY A 28 1.08 -24.31 3.05
N LEU A 29 1.15 -23.47 2.02
CA LEU A 29 1.56 -23.87 0.68
C LEU A 29 3.08 -23.76 0.51
N ALA A 30 3.70 -24.82 -0.01
CA ALA A 30 5.03 -24.71 -0.59
C ALA A 30 4.94 -23.96 -1.93
N PHE A 31 5.87 -23.04 -2.19
CA PHE A 31 5.83 -22.23 -3.40
C PHE A 31 7.22 -21.93 -3.98
N GLU A 32 7.25 -21.77 -5.29
CA GLU A 32 8.41 -21.27 -6.03
C GLU A 32 8.23 -19.79 -6.36
N ARG A 33 9.24 -18.96 -6.07
CA ARG A 33 9.25 -17.56 -6.51
C ARG A 33 9.67 -17.51 -7.98
N ARG A 34 8.93 -16.74 -8.77
CA ARG A 34 9.30 -16.34 -10.13
C ARG A 34 9.47 -14.83 -10.14
N ARG A 35 10.71 -14.36 -10.09
CA ARG A 35 11.08 -12.96 -10.13
C ARG A 35 11.00 -12.45 -11.56
N LEU A 36 10.16 -11.45 -11.77
CA LEU A 36 9.93 -10.83 -13.06
C LEU A 36 10.44 -9.39 -13.08
N VAL A 37 11.24 -9.08 -14.08
CA VAL A 37 11.76 -7.74 -14.36
C VAL A 37 10.92 -7.12 -15.46
N LEU A 38 10.48 -5.88 -15.23
CA LEU A 38 9.71 -5.14 -16.21
C LEU A 38 10.65 -4.37 -17.14
N LYS A 39 10.29 -4.28 -18.42
CA LYS A 39 10.97 -3.39 -19.36
C LYS A 39 10.89 -1.93 -18.87
N PRO A 40 11.88 -1.07 -19.20
CA PRO A 40 11.85 0.34 -18.84
C PRO A 40 10.51 1.04 -19.18
N GLY A 41 10.02 1.88 -18.26
CA GLY A 41 8.75 2.61 -18.39
C GLY A 41 7.49 1.84 -17.97
N TYR A 42 7.56 0.50 -17.89
CA TYR A 42 6.42 -0.31 -17.45
C TYR A 42 6.22 -0.32 -15.93
N ASP A 43 7.14 0.25 -15.16
CA ASP A 43 7.01 0.50 -13.73
C ASP A 43 5.90 1.51 -13.40
N LEU A 44 5.68 2.49 -14.29
CA LEU A 44 4.63 3.51 -14.17
C LEU A 44 3.47 3.33 -15.18
N ALA A 45 3.72 2.67 -16.33
CA ALA A 45 2.70 2.49 -17.36
C ALA A 45 1.47 1.71 -16.87
N LYS A 46 0.29 2.02 -17.40
CA LYS A 46 -0.95 1.31 -17.09
C LYS A 46 -1.43 0.54 -18.34
N PRO A 47 -0.73 -0.54 -18.75
CA PRO A 47 -1.12 -1.28 -19.95
C PRO A 47 -2.55 -1.81 -19.83
N ARG A 48 -3.18 -2.04 -20.98
CA ARG A 48 -4.42 -2.81 -21.04
C ARG A 48 -4.16 -4.20 -20.49
N ILE A 49 -5.11 -4.75 -19.73
CA ILE A 49 -4.96 -6.13 -19.23
C ILE A 49 -5.25 -7.09 -20.38
N GLU A 50 -4.28 -7.97 -20.60
CA GLU A 50 -4.30 -9.06 -21.57
C GLU A 50 -3.33 -10.15 -21.10
N ALA A 51 -3.48 -11.35 -21.66
CA ALA A 51 -2.55 -12.46 -21.49
C ALA A 51 -1.29 -12.21 -22.34
N SER A 52 -0.28 -11.55 -21.76
CA SER A 52 0.92 -11.15 -22.50
C SER A 52 2.17 -11.04 -21.63
N LEU A 53 3.33 -11.10 -22.29
CA LEU A 53 4.66 -10.86 -21.72
C LEU A 53 5.34 -9.61 -22.31
N HIS A 54 4.65 -8.81 -23.14
CA HIS A 54 5.28 -7.71 -23.87
C HIS A 54 5.98 -6.68 -22.97
N HIS A 55 5.51 -6.53 -21.73
CA HIS A 55 6.03 -5.62 -20.70
C HIS A 55 7.15 -6.22 -19.84
N VAL A 56 7.47 -7.51 -20.00
CA VAL A 56 8.47 -8.24 -19.21
C VAL A 56 9.79 -8.31 -19.97
N ASP A 57 10.89 -8.02 -19.29
CA ASP A 57 12.23 -8.31 -19.76
C ASP A 57 12.52 -9.80 -19.48
N LEU A 58 12.37 -10.64 -20.50
CA LEU A 58 12.52 -12.09 -20.37
C LEU A 58 13.96 -12.53 -20.10
N VAL A 59 14.96 -11.71 -20.46
CA VAL A 59 16.37 -12.03 -20.24
C VAL A 59 16.74 -11.83 -18.77
N GLN A 60 16.18 -10.80 -18.14
CA GLN A 60 16.44 -10.48 -16.73
C GLN A 60 15.46 -11.13 -15.75
N SER A 61 14.46 -11.84 -16.26
CA SER A 61 13.44 -12.54 -15.47
C SER A 61 13.75 -14.02 -15.32
N ASP A 62 13.20 -14.63 -14.28
CA ASP A 62 13.22 -16.09 -14.16
C ASP A 62 12.47 -16.74 -15.33
N ALA A 63 12.93 -17.92 -15.73
CA ALA A 63 12.33 -18.66 -16.83
C ALA A 63 10.86 -19.02 -16.53
N LEU A 64 10.00 -18.77 -17.51
CA LEU A 64 8.58 -19.12 -17.49
C LEU A 64 8.35 -20.30 -18.45
N THR A 65 8.76 -21.49 -18.03
CA THR A 65 8.69 -22.71 -18.83
C THR A 65 7.98 -23.86 -18.09
N PRO A 66 7.46 -24.87 -18.82
CA PRO A 66 6.88 -26.06 -18.20
C PRO A 66 7.86 -26.83 -17.29
N PRO A 67 7.36 -27.65 -16.33
CA PRO A 67 5.95 -27.93 -16.08
C PRO A 67 5.20 -26.74 -15.46
N TRP A 68 4.02 -26.42 -15.99
CA TRP A 68 3.21 -25.29 -15.51
C TRP A 68 2.71 -25.55 -14.09
N PRO A 69 2.55 -24.50 -13.26
CA PRO A 69 2.04 -24.65 -11.90
C PRO A 69 0.55 -24.99 -11.88
N ASP A 70 0.10 -25.66 -10.83
CA ASP A 70 -1.32 -25.86 -10.54
C ASP A 70 -1.98 -24.57 -10.06
N LEU A 71 -1.21 -23.71 -9.39
CA LEU A 71 -1.66 -22.43 -8.84
C LEU A 71 -0.63 -21.33 -9.05
N ILE A 72 -1.11 -20.18 -9.52
CA ILE A 72 -0.37 -18.92 -9.45
C ILE A 72 -1.04 -18.01 -8.44
N LEU A 73 -0.27 -17.53 -7.47
CA LEU A 73 -0.66 -16.41 -6.61
C LEU A 73 0.11 -15.16 -7.04
N THR A 74 -0.65 -14.08 -7.28
CA THR A 74 -0.10 -12.85 -7.82
C THR A 74 -0.79 -11.61 -7.27
N ILE A 75 -0.20 -10.45 -7.51
CA ILE A 75 -0.68 -9.16 -7.04
C ILE A 75 -0.38 -8.06 -8.07
N GLY A 76 -1.39 -7.22 -8.31
CA GLY A 76 -1.29 -6.07 -9.19
C GLY A 76 -1.31 -6.41 -10.69
N ARG A 77 -1.49 -5.36 -11.48
CA ARG A 77 -1.81 -5.47 -12.91
C ARG A 77 -0.80 -6.27 -13.73
N ARG A 78 0.49 -5.96 -13.63
CA ARG A 78 1.52 -6.48 -14.54
C ARG A 78 1.83 -7.95 -14.29
N MET A 79 1.84 -8.36 -13.02
CA MET A 79 2.04 -9.76 -12.68
C MET A 79 0.79 -10.58 -13.00
N ALA A 80 -0.41 -10.00 -12.83
CA ALA A 80 -1.66 -10.62 -13.28
C ALA A 80 -1.69 -10.89 -14.80
N MET A 81 -1.17 -9.98 -15.64
CA MET A 81 -1.05 -10.22 -17.09
C MET A 81 -0.17 -11.42 -17.43
N VAL A 82 0.93 -11.61 -16.68
CA VAL A 82 1.80 -12.78 -16.83
C VAL A 82 1.10 -14.06 -16.36
N ALA A 83 0.36 -13.99 -15.26
CA ALA A 83 -0.46 -15.10 -14.76
C ALA A 83 -1.51 -15.55 -15.79
N LEU A 84 -2.18 -14.59 -16.44
CA LEU A 84 -3.12 -14.87 -17.53
C LEU A 84 -2.43 -15.51 -18.74
N TRP A 85 -1.23 -15.05 -19.09
CA TRP A 85 -0.42 -15.68 -20.14
C TRP A 85 -0.07 -17.13 -19.81
N ILE A 86 0.37 -17.42 -18.59
CA ILE A 86 0.68 -18.79 -18.14
C ILE A 86 -0.57 -19.67 -18.15
N LYS A 87 -1.72 -19.16 -17.69
CA LYS A 87 -2.99 -19.91 -17.77
C LYS A 87 -3.29 -20.33 -19.21
N ALA A 88 -3.12 -19.42 -20.17
CA ALA A 88 -3.26 -19.74 -21.60
C ALA A 88 -2.24 -20.79 -22.08
N GLN A 89 -0.97 -20.72 -21.66
CA GLN A 89 0.03 -21.74 -22.03
C GLN A 89 -0.23 -23.11 -21.38
N SER A 90 -0.98 -23.14 -20.29
CA SER A 90 -1.34 -24.37 -19.57
C SER A 90 -2.68 -24.97 -20.02
N ASP A 91 -3.26 -24.52 -21.13
CA ASP A 91 -4.60 -24.90 -21.60
C ASP A 91 -5.69 -24.67 -20.54
N GLY A 92 -5.56 -23.60 -19.75
CA GLY A 92 -6.50 -23.29 -18.67
C GLY A 92 -6.29 -24.06 -17.36
N ARG A 93 -5.39 -25.04 -17.30
CA ARG A 93 -5.16 -25.90 -16.11
C ARG A 93 -4.64 -25.13 -14.89
N THR A 94 -3.86 -24.06 -15.09
CA THR A 94 -3.34 -23.24 -13.99
C THR A 94 -4.45 -22.41 -13.35
N LYS A 95 -4.70 -22.60 -12.06
CA LYS A 95 -5.61 -21.77 -11.26
C LYS A 95 -4.94 -20.43 -10.89
N LEU A 96 -5.69 -19.35 -10.87
CA LEU A 96 -5.18 -18.00 -10.59
C LEU A 96 -5.82 -17.41 -9.33
N ALA A 97 -4.97 -17.07 -8.36
CA ALA A 97 -5.32 -16.26 -7.20
C ALA A 97 -4.70 -14.86 -7.33
N LEU A 98 -5.52 -13.82 -7.19
CA LEU A 98 -5.12 -12.41 -7.27
C LEU A 98 -5.34 -11.70 -5.93
N ILE A 99 -4.33 -11.02 -5.40
CA ILE A 99 -4.48 -10.08 -4.28
C ILE A 99 -4.72 -8.67 -4.83
N GLY A 100 -5.73 -8.01 -4.30
CA GLY A 100 -6.18 -6.69 -4.71
C GLY A 100 -7.26 -6.73 -5.80
N PRO A 101 -7.88 -5.58 -6.12
CA PRO A 101 -9.02 -5.56 -7.03
C PRO A 101 -8.59 -5.88 -8.46
N PRO A 102 -9.40 -6.69 -9.18
CA PRO A 102 -9.17 -6.95 -10.59
C PRO A 102 -9.35 -5.62 -11.34
N LYS A 103 -8.40 -5.25 -12.22
CA LYS A 103 -8.52 -3.99 -12.99
C LYS A 103 -9.29 -4.17 -14.32
N SER A 104 -9.74 -5.40 -14.58
CA SER A 104 -10.57 -5.84 -15.71
C SER A 104 -11.26 -7.17 -15.33
N ASN A 105 -12.01 -7.77 -16.25
CA ASN A 105 -12.73 -9.05 -16.14
C ASN A 105 -12.30 -9.97 -14.97
N SER A 106 -13.07 -9.93 -13.88
CA SER A 106 -12.87 -10.75 -12.67
C SER A 106 -13.00 -12.24 -12.94
N ALA A 107 -13.79 -12.65 -13.95
CA ALA A 107 -14.05 -14.06 -14.27
C ALA A 107 -12.81 -14.81 -14.77
N GLN A 108 -11.72 -14.11 -15.12
CA GLN A 108 -10.47 -14.76 -15.51
C GLN A 108 -9.67 -15.29 -14.32
N PHE A 109 -10.01 -14.86 -13.09
CA PHE A 109 -9.35 -15.27 -11.86
C PHE A 109 -10.25 -16.20 -11.06
N ASP A 110 -9.69 -17.30 -10.58
CA ASP A 110 -10.41 -18.33 -9.83
C ASP A 110 -10.60 -17.91 -8.36
N LEU A 111 -9.70 -17.08 -7.82
CA LEU A 111 -9.85 -16.40 -6.53
C LEU A 111 -9.29 -14.98 -6.59
N ILE A 112 -10.01 -14.05 -5.96
CA ILE A 112 -9.62 -12.66 -5.80
C ILE A 112 -9.72 -12.31 -4.32
N VAL A 113 -8.61 -11.96 -3.68
CA VAL A 113 -8.58 -11.52 -2.28
C VAL A 113 -8.51 -10.00 -2.24
N VAL A 114 -9.58 -9.37 -1.76
CA VAL A 114 -9.78 -7.92 -1.83
C VAL A 114 -10.08 -7.32 -0.45
N PRO A 115 -9.31 -6.34 0.02
CA PRO A 115 -9.68 -5.58 1.20
C PRO A 115 -10.97 -4.77 1.03
N PHE A 116 -11.77 -4.63 2.08
CA PHE A 116 -13.08 -3.98 2.06
C PHE A 116 -13.09 -2.56 1.47
N HIS A 117 -12.01 -1.80 1.70
CA HIS A 117 -11.89 -0.43 1.23
C HIS A 117 -11.73 -0.33 -0.30
N TYR A 118 -11.52 -1.45 -1.01
CA TYR A 118 -11.60 -1.47 -2.46
C TYR A 118 -13.04 -1.61 -2.93
N ARG A 119 -13.40 -0.74 -3.89
CA ARG A 119 -14.67 -0.78 -4.60
C ARG A 119 -14.61 -1.89 -5.66
N ALA A 120 -14.89 -3.11 -5.23
CA ALA A 120 -15.05 -4.30 -6.09
C ALA A 120 -16.53 -4.72 -6.12
N ARG A 121 -16.92 -5.49 -7.14
CA ARG A 121 -18.24 -6.15 -7.18
C ARG A 121 -18.31 -7.27 -6.14
N GLN A 122 -19.50 -7.78 -5.89
CA GLN A 122 -19.68 -8.99 -5.08
C GLN A 122 -19.89 -10.16 -6.03
N GLU A 123 -18.93 -11.08 -6.05
CA GLU A 123 -18.89 -12.25 -6.94
C GLU A 123 -18.35 -13.44 -6.16
N ALA A 124 -18.69 -14.67 -6.54
CA ALA A 124 -18.36 -15.87 -5.78
C ALA A 124 -16.84 -16.14 -5.66
N ASN A 125 -16.06 -15.69 -6.63
CA ASN A 125 -14.60 -15.76 -6.65
C ASN A 125 -13.93 -14.62 -5.86
N ILE A 126 -14.67 -13.65 -5.32
CA ILE A 126 -14.13 -12.53 -4.53
C ILE A 126 -14.22 -12.84 -3.04
N CYS A 127 -13.07 -13.08 -2.41
CA CYS A 127 -12.89 -13.14 -0.97
C CYS A 127 -12.61 -11.74 -0.41
N ARG A 128 -13.55 -11.19 0.35
CA ARG A 128 -13.36 -9.90 1.03
C ARG A 128 -12.66 -10.08 2.37
N ILE A 129 -11.62 -9.29 2.58
CA ILE A 129 -10.91 -9.19 3.86
C ILE A 129 -11.08 -7.79 4.46
N GLY A 130 -10.95 -7.67 5.78
CA GLY A 130 -11.06 -6.44 6.54
C GLY A 130 -9.86 -5.50 6.36
N LEU A 131 -8.62 -5.99 6.29
CA LEU A 131 -7.46 -5.14 5.97
C LEU A 131 -6.53 -5.84 4.97
N PRO A 132 -5.76 -5.10 4.15
CA PRO A 132 -4.63 -5.65 3.42
C PRO A 132 -3.79 -6.62 4.25
N LEU A 133 -3.29 -7.68 3.60
CA LEU A 133 -2.47 -8.73 4.21
C LEU A 133 -1.03 -8.25 4.51
N LEU A 134 -0.92 -7.08 5.14
CA LEU A 134 0.33 -6.38 5.43
C LEU A 134 0.77 -6.68 6.85
N GLY A 135 1.87 -7.40 7.02
CA GLY A 135 2.44 -7.64 8.34
C GLY A 135 3.91 -7.25 8.35
N ILE A 136 4.36 -6.72 9.48
CA ILE A 136 5.79 -6.61 9.75
C ILE A 136 6.18 -7.86 10.52
N ASP A 137 7.19 -8.57 10.04
CA ASP A 137 7.76 -9.72 10.72
C ASP A 137 8.27 -9.30 12.12
N PRO A 138 7.71 -9.83 13.22
CA PRO A 138 8.14 -9.49 14.58
C PRO A 138 9.63 -9.72 14.81
N LYS A 139 10.23 -10.74 14.17
CA LYS A 139 11.68 -11.01 14.28
C LYS A 139 12.49 -9.87 13.65
N ARG A 140 12.03 -9.38 12.49
CA ARG A 140 12.63 -8.23 11.82
C ARG A 140 12.47 -6.94 12.64
N VAL A 141 11.33 -6.74 13.29
CA VAL A 141 11.12 -5.59 14.21
C VAL A 141 12.10 -5.67 15.38
N ALA A 142 12.24 -6.84 16.01
CA ALA A 142 13.16 -7.02 17.13
C ALA A 142 14.63 -6.78 16.72
N ALA A 143 15.06 -7.33 15.59
CA ALA A 143 16.41 -7.12 15.07
C ALA A 143 16.70 -5.64 14.75
N GLU A 144 15.77 -4.96 14.08
CA GLU A 144 15.91 -3.53 13.77
C GLU A 144 15.78 -2.66 15.03
N SER A 145 14.99 -3.08 16.03
CA SER A 145 14.93 -2.42 17.33
C SER A 145 16.31 -2.37 17.99
N GLU A 146 17.04 -3.49 18.05
CA GLU A 146 18.40 -3.50 18.62
C GLU A 146 19.37 -2.66 17.80
N ARG A 147 19.34 -2.79 16.46
CA ARG A 147 20.20 -2.03 15.55
C ARG A 147 20.04 -0.51 15.75
N TRP A 148 18.81 -0.04 15.89
CA TRP A 148 18.50 1.40 15.98
C TRP A 148 18.48 1.94 17.41
N ARG A 149 18.56 1.09 18.42
CA ARG A 149 18.54 1.49 19.84
C ARG A 149 19.56 2.59 20.15
N PRO A 150 20.85 2.51 19.75
CA PRO A 150 21.82 3.56 20.07
C PRO A 150 21.46 4.92 19.44
N ALA A 151 20.91 4.89 18.22
CA ALA A 151 20.54 6.09 17.48
C ALA A 151 19.34 6.82 18.08
N PHE A 152 18.41 6.10 18.72
CA PHE A 152 17.17 6.68 19.24
C PHE A 152 17.11 6.77 20.78
N ALA A 153 18.04 6.14 21.51
CA ALA A 153 18.03 6.12 22.98
C ALA A 153 18.14 7.50 23.63
N HIS A 154 18.86 8.43 22.99
CA HIS A 154 19.10 9.77 23.53
C HIS A 154 17.99 10.78 23.22
N LEU A 155 16.99 10.40 22.42
CA LEU A 155 15.94 11.31 21.98
C LEU A 155 14.93 11.57 23.13
N PRO A 156 14.62 12.84 23.44
CA PRO A 156 13.54 13.20 24.33
C PRO A 156 12.22 12.49 24.00
N ARG A 157 11.56 11.95 25.03
CA ARG A 157 10.27 11.25 24.90
C ARG A 157 9.09 12.23 25.11
N PRO A 158 7.94 12.00 24.46
CA PRO A 158 7.67 10.92 23.51
C PRO A 158 8.32 11.17 22.13
N LEU A 159 8.87 10.12 21.53
CA LEU A 159 9.30 10.09 20.14
C LEU A 159 8.08 10.06 19.23
N THR A 160 7.80 11.19 18.60
CA THR A 160 6.76 11.35 17.57
C THR A 160 7.34 11.02 16.21
N VAL A 161 6.72 10.07 15.50
CA VAL A 161 7.15 9.70 14.15
C VAL A 161 6.11 10.15 13.13
N LEU A 162 6.50 11.02 12.18
CA LEU A 162 5.68 11.40 11.03
C LEU A 162 6.08 10.55 9.80
N LEU A 163 5.17 9.70 9.34
CA LEU A 163 5.35 8.92 8.12
C LEU A 163 4.61 9.56 6.94
N CYS A 164 5.38 10.02 5.96
CA CYS A 164 4.91 10.77 4.82
C CYS A 164 4.69 9.87 3.59
N GLY A 165 3.43 9.77 3.18
CA GLY A 165 3.00 9.16 1.94
C GLY A 165 3.22 10.04 0.72
N GLY A 166 2.17 10.22 -0.08
CA GLY A 166 2.23 11.05 -1.27
C GLY A 166 0.90 11.27 -1.95
N SER A 167 0.92 12.06 -3.03
CA SER A 167 -0.29 12.40 -3.78
C SER A 167 -0.93 11.17 -4.45
N ILE A 168 -2.22 11.00 -4.21
CA ILE A 168 -3.08 10.00 -4.86
C ILE A 168 -4.00 10.68 -5.87
N GLY A 169 -4.75 9.90 -6.67
CA GLY A 169 -5.56 10.48 -7.75
C GLY A 169 -6.52 11.59 -7.29
N THR A 170 -7.11 11.43 -6.10
CA THR A 170 -8.15 12.34 -5.56
C THR A 170 -7.63 13.34 -4.51
N HIS A 171 -6.42 13.17 -4.00
CA HIS A 171 -5.85 14.00 -2.95
C HIS A 171 -4.38 14.29 -3.21
N SER A 172 -3.95 15.52 -2.90
CA SER A 172 -2.57 15.95 -3.04
C SER A 172 -1.91 16.07 -1.68
N PHE A 173 -0.64 15.63 -1.59
CA PHE A 173 0.22 15.94 -0.46
C PHE A 173 1.12 17.09 -0.87
N ASP A 174 0.67 18.31 -0.59
CA ASP A 174 1.33 19.54 -1.03
C ASP A 174 2.13 20.23 0.10
N PRO A 175 3.00 21.19 -0.22
CA PRO A 175 3.79 21.93 0.76
C PRO A 175 2.99 22.59 1.89
N GLN A 176 1.81 23.15 1.58
CA GLN A 176 0.98 23.82 2.59
C GLN A 176 0.35 22.80 3.54
N THR A 177 -0.15 21.69 3.00
CA THR A 177 -0.64 20.56 3.80
C THR A 177 0.44 20.02 4.74
N ALA A 178 1.67 19.83 4.25
CA ALA A 178 2.79 19.36 5.08
C ALA A 178 3.13 20.35 6.22
N ARG A 179 3.17 21.66 5.93
CA ARG A 179 3.37 22.69 6.97
C ARG A 179 2.25 22.68 8.01
N GLY A 180 0.99 22.53 7.59
CA GLY A 180 -0.15 22.43 8.50
C GLY A 180 -0.08 21.22 9.43
N ILE A 181 0.40 20.08 8.92
CA ILE A 181 0.65 18.87 9.71
C ILE A 181 1.74 19.13 10.76
N LEU A 182 2.89 19.68 10.34
CA LEU A 182 4.01 19.99 11.26
C LEU A 182 3.61 21.01 12.32
N ALA A 183 2.86 22.06 11.96
CA ALA A 183 2.35 23.04 12.92
C ALA A 183 1.41 22.39 13.94
N THR A 184 0.59 21.43 13.52
CA THR A 184 -0.29 20.70 14.45
C THR A 184 0.51 19.80 15.38
N ILE A 185 1.51 19.07 14.86
CA ILE A 185 2.44 18.27 15.68
C ILE A 185 3.17 19.14 16.70
N ALA A 186 3.65 20.32 16.29
CA ALA A 186 4.32 21.26 17.19
C ALA A 186 3.42 21.73 18.33
N ARG A 187 2.14 22.03 18.06
CA ARG A 187 1.15 22.40 19.08
C ARG A 187 0.81 21.27 20.05
N MET A 188 0.87 20.01 19.60
CA MET A 188 0.67 18.86 20.48
C MET A 188 1.80 18.73 21.53
N GLY A 189 2.98 19.30 21.24
CA GLY A 189 4.09 19.45 22.17
C GLY A 189 4.75 18.12 22.61
N GLY A 190 5.87 18.25 23.32
CA GLY A 190 6.58 17.14 23.96
C GLY A 190 7.54 16.36 23.06
N GLY A 191 8.67 15.96 23.65
CA GLY A 191 9.62 14.99 23.09
C GLY A 191 10.31 15.38 21.79
N SER A 192 10.61 14.37 20.97
CA SER A 192 11.33 14.47 19.70
C SER A 192 10.44 14.17 18.50
N LEU A 193 10.87 14.63 17.31
CA LEU A 193 10.19 14.39 16.05
C LEU A 193 11.14 13.78 15.02
N GLU A 194 10.74 12.63 14.50
CA GLU A 194 11.38 11.95 13.37
C GLU A 194 10.42 11.91 12.19
N VAL A 195 10.84 12.36 11.02
CA VAL A 195 10.01 12.39 9.82
C VAL A 195 10.60 11.51 8.74
N ALA A 196 9.81 10.62 8.15
CA ALA A 196 10.26 9.76 7.05
C ALA A 196 9.40 9.96 5.81
N THR A 197 10.03 10.27 4.66
CA THR A 197 9.34 10.33 3.37
C THR A 197 9.26 8.97 2.69
N SER A 198 8.46 8.89 1.63
CA SER A 198 8.33 7.70 0.79
C SER A 198 8.65 8.04 -0.67
N ARG A 199 8.81 7.00 -1.51
CA ARG A 199 8.90 7.13 -2.98
C ARG A 199 7.82 7.99 -3.63
N ARG A 200 6.69 8.19 -2.93
CA ARG A 200 5.53 8.90 -3.45
C ARG A 200 5.46 10.35 -2.97
N THR A 201 6.30 10.73 -2.00
CA THR A 201 6.33 12.10 -1.47
C THR A 201 6.84 13.03 -2.58
N PRO A 202 6.08 14.09 -2.96
CA PRO A 202 6.55 15.02 -3.97
C PRO A 202 7.81 15.77 -3.49
N PRO A 203 8.82 15.99 -4.36
CA PRO A 203 10.08 16.65 -3.97
C PRO A 203 9.87 18.01 -3.28
N GLY A 204 9.07 18.90 -3.87
CA GLY A 204 8.77 20.20 -3.28
C GLY A 204 8.06 20.13 -1.92
N THR A 205 7.35 19.02 -1.63
CA THR A 205 6.77 18.78 -0.30
C THR A 205 7.81 18.30 0.70
N ALA A 206 8.74 17.43 0.28
CA ALA A 206 9.88 17.04 1.10
C ALA A 206 10.80 18.22 1.45
N ASP A 207 10.97 19.16 0.51
CA ASP A 207 11.72 20.41 0.74
C ASP A 207 11.01 21.34 1.71
N ALA A 208 9.69 21.49 1.56
CA ALA A 208 8.88 22.25 2.51
C ALA A 208 8.87 21.66 3.92
N ILE A 209 8.90 20.33 4.06
CA ILE A 209 9.08 19.67 5.34
C ILE A 209 10.45 20.03 5.91
N ALA A 210 11.53 19.86 5.13
CA ALA A 210 12.89 20.14 5.58
C ALA A 210 13.04 21.59 6.09
N ALA A 211 12.44 22.55 5.39
CA ALA A 211 12.50 23.97 5.76
C ALA A 211 11.67 24.32 7.01
N ALA A 212 10.65 23.54 7.34
CA ALA A 212 9.73 23.81 8.44
C ALA A 212 10.01 22.98 9.71
N LEU A 213 11.01 22.10 9.68
CA LEU A 213 11.36 21.27 10.82
C LEU A 213 12.08 22.07 11.92
N PRO A 214 11.76 21.82 13.20
CA PRO A 214 12.53 22.42 14.29
C PRO A 214 13.95 21.82 14.35
N PRO A 215 14.94 22.54 14.92
CA PRO A 215 16.35 22.13 14.90
C PRO A 215 16.64 20.72 15.42
N GLN A 216 15.86 20.26 16.40
CA GLN A 216 15.99 18.96 17.05
C GLN A 216 15.27 17.81 16.31
N ALA A 217 14.51 18.11 15.26
CA ALA A 217 13.84 17.09 14.47
C ALA A 217 14.72 16.63 13.29
N ARG A 218 14.51 15.39 12.84
CA ARG A 218 15.26 14.83 11.70
C ARG A 218 14.31 14.40 10.58
N LEU A 219 14.79 14.59 9.35
CA LEU A 219 14.11 14.16 8.12
C LEU A 219 14.90 13.06 7.43
N HIS A 220 14.27 11.90 7.29
CA HIS A 220 14.74 10.76 6.53
C HIS A 220 14.11 10.76 5.14
N ARG A 221 14.88 11.20 4.14
CA ARG A 221 14.44 11.22 2.76
C ARG A 221 14.56 9.83 2.14
N TRP A 222 13.48 9.32 1.55
CA TRP A 222 13.47 8.01 0.88
C TRP A 222 14.60 7.84 -0.14
N GLU A 223 14.89 8.86 -0.95
CA GLU A 223 15.91 8.77 -2.01
C GLU A 223 17.32 8.55 -1.45
N LYS A 224 17.56 8.96 -0.20
CA LYS A 224 18.86 8.85 0.49
C LYS A 224 18.94 7.66 1.43
N ALA A 225 17.82 6.98 1.68
CA ALA A 225 17.71 5.97 2.73
C ALA A 225 18.54 4.70 2.43
N GLY A 226 18.53 4.22 1.18
CA GLY A 226 19.31 3.05 0.76
C GLY A 226 19.11 1.82 1.69
N LYS A 227 20.21 1.20 2.11
CA LYS A 227 20.22 0.07 3.07
C LYS A 227 20.02 0.49 4.53
N ASP A 228 20.14 1.79 4.81
CA ASP A 228 20.01 2.38 6.15
C ASP A 228 18.66 3.06 6.34
N ASN A 229 17.63 2.56 5.66
CA ASN A 229 16.27 3.07 5.82
C ASN A 229 15.78 2.86 7.26
N PRO A 230 15.49 3.94 8.02
CA PRO A 230 15.16 3.85 9.43
C PRO A 230 13.71 3.42 9.66
N TYR A 231 12.91 3.17 8.61
CA TYR A 231 11.47 2.92 8.73
C TYR A 231 11.10 1.89 9.81
N ILE A 232 11.75 0.72 9.83
CA ILE A 232 11.43 -0.32 10.81
C ILE A 232 11.97 0.04 12.20
N GLY A 233 13.14 0.68 12.28
CA GLY A 233 13.65 1.24 13.53
C GLY A 233 12.70 2.26 14.15
N LEU A 234 12.15 3.17 13.33
CA LEU A 234 11.15 4.16 13.75
C LEU A 234 9.86 3.48 14.22
N LEU A 235 9.40 2.44 13.52
CA LEU A 235 8.24 1.64 13.94
C LEU A 235 8.46 0.95 15.29
N ALA A 236 9.67 0.44 15.54
CA ALA A 236 10.03 -0.20 16.81
C ALA A 236 10.05 0.82 17.96
N HIS A 237 10.74 1.96 17.77
CA HIS A 237 11.07 2.91 18.83
C HIS A 237 10.06 4.04 19.01
N GLY A 238 9.21 4.33 18.01
CA GLY A 238 8.21 5.39 18.07
C GLY A 238 7.20 5.17 19.20
N ASP A 239 6.93 6.22 19.96
CA ASP A 239 5.93 6.21 21.04
C ASP A 239 4.55 6.58 20.50
N ARG A 240 4.51 7.44 19.47
CA ARG A 240 3.28 7.85 18.79
C ARG A 240 3.56 8.20 17.34
N PHE A 241 2.59 7.95 16.47
CA PHE A 241 2.76 8.07 15.03
C PHE A 241 1.74 9.01 14.42
N VAL A 242 2.20 9.83 13.49
CA VAL A 242 1.34 10.58 12.58
C VAL A 242 1.60 10.03 11.19
N VAL A 243 0.54 9.63 10.48
CA VAL A 243 0.69 9.05 9.13
C VAL A 243 -0.25 9.78 8.17
N THR A 244 0.25 10.17 7.01
CA THR A 244 -0.60 10.79 5.99
C THR A 244 -1.69 9.81 5.53
N GLY A 245 -2.93 10.30 5.42
CA GLY A 245 -4.11 9.47 5.20
C GLY A 245 -4.12 8.65 3.90
N ASP A 246 -3.24 8.95 2.94
CA ASP A 246 -3.09 8.19 1.71
C ASP A 246 -2.34 6.85 1.90
N SER A 247 -1.51 6.75 2.95
CA SER A 247 -0.58 5.63 3.17
C SER A 247 -1.22 4.49 3.94
N ILE A 248 -2.18 3.81 3.29
CA ILE A 248 -2.89 2.65 3.86
C ILE A 248 -1.92 1.62 4.49
N SER A 249 -0.81 1.31 3.81
CA SER A 249 0.15 0.35 4.34
C SER A 249 0.79 0.79 5.65
N MET A 250 1.28 2.03 5.73
CA MET A 250 1.89 2.58 6.94
C MET A 250 0.87 2.68 8.08
N LEU A 251 -0.38 3.08 7.76
CA LEU A 251 -1.47 3.13 8.73
C LEU A 251 -1.74 1.77 9.37
N ILE A 252 -1.82 0.71 8.55
CA ILE A 252 -2.09 -0.65 9.02
C ILE A 252 -0.91 -1.21 9.80
N GLU A 253 0.31 -0.99 9.33
CA GLU A 253 1.53 -1.46 9.99
C GLU A 253 1.67 -0.87 11.40
N VAL A 254 1.47 0.45 11.56
CA VAL A 254 1.46 1.10 12.87
C VAL A 254 0.33 0.58 13.75
N ALA A 255 -0.89 0.49 13.21
CA ALA A 255 -2.04 0.02 13.97
C ALA A 255 -1.86 -1.43 14.45
N ARG A 256 -1.30 -2.33 13.61
CA ARG A 256 -1.01 -3.73 13.94
C ARG A 256 0.07 -3.87 15.02
N LEU A 257 1.00 -2.93 15.12
CA LEU A 257 1.96 -2.86 16.22
C LEU A 257 1.34 -2.36 17.53
N GLY A 258 0.05 -2.00 17.55
CA GLY A 258 -0.63 -1.48 18.74
C GLY A 258 -0.11 -0.12 19.18
N LYS A 259 0.50 0.64 18.26
CA LYS A 259 1.08 1.95 18.57
C LYS A 259 0.03 3.06 18.45
N PRO A 260 0.06 4.09 19.32
CA PRO A 260 -0.79 5.26 19.17
C PRO A 260 -0.61 5.92 17.80
N LEU A 261 -1.71 6.15 17.11
CA LEU A 261 -1.71 6.60 15.72
C LEU A 261 -2.70 7.74 15.51
N ALA A 262 -2.23 8.79 14.82
CA ALA A 262 -3.07 9.85 14.29
C ALA A 262 -2.99 9.87 12.76
N ILE A 263 -4.14 10.02 12.11
CA ILE A 263 -4.20 10.14 10.65
C ILE A 263 -4.14 11.62 10.28
N ALA A 264 -3.11 11.98 9.53
CA ALA A 264 -2.95 13.32 9.00
C ALA A 264 -3.81 13.52 7.74
N PRO A 265 -4.59 14.63 7.66
CA PRO A 265 -5.45 14.90 6.51
C PRO A 265 -4.62 15.22 5.27
N MET A 266 -5.24 15.00 4.11
CA MET A 266 -4.66 15.30 2.81
C MET A 266 -5.57 16.31 2.10
N ARG A 267 -5.00 17.23 1.31
CA ARG A 267 -5.81 18.19 0.54
C ARG A 267 -6.58 17.44 -0.54
N LYS A 268 -7.90 17.60 -0.56
CA LYS A 268 -8.72 17.11 -1.66
C LYS A 268 -8.40 17.95 -2.89
N ALA A 269 -7.65 17.35 -3.82
CA ALA A 269 -7.19 17.99 -5.05
C ALA A 269 -6.85 16.87 -6.04
N ASN A 270 -7.54 16.84 -7.17
CA ASN A 270 -7.29 15.86 -8.21
C ASN A 270 -5.86 16.02 -8.75
N ARG A 271 -5.04 14.99 -8.62
CA ARG A 271 -3.61 15.09 -8.97
C ARG A 271 -3.39 15.43 -10.44
N THR A 272 -4.14 14.80 -11.35
CA THR A 272 -3.98 15.05 -12.79
C THR A 272 -4.39 16.47 -13.16
N VAL A 273 -5.47 16.99 -12.58
CA VAL A 273 -5.88 18.38 -12.81
C VAL A 273 -4.85 19.34 -12.23
N ALA A 274 -4.37 19.09 -11.01
CA ALA A 274 -3.34 19.93 -10.39
C ALA A 274 -2.06 19.96 -11.24
N ASP A 275 -1.60 18.80 -11.71
CA ASP A 275 -0.41 18.69 -12.56
C ASP A 275 -0.60 19.38 -13.93
N LEU A 276 -1.80 19.32 -14.51
CA LEU A 276 -2.13 20.00 -15.77
C LEU A 276 -2.14 21.52 -15.58
N VAL A 277 -2.82 22.00 -14.54
CA VAL A 277 -2.97 23.44 -14.28
C VAL A 277 -1.63 24.06 -13.93
N ARG A 278 -0.75 23.39 -13.17
CA ARG A 278 0.62 23.88 -12.90
C ARG A 278 1.45 24.09 -14.16
N ARG A 279 1.21 23.35 -15.25
CA ARG A 279 1.91 23.57 -16.53
C ARG A 279 1.54 24.90 -17.19
N LEU A 280 0.49 25.57 -16.72
CA LEU A 280 0.09 26.90 -17.15
C LEU A 280 0.81 28.02 -16.36
N HIS A 281 1.81 27.69 -15.53
CA HIS A 281 2.60 28.63 -14.72
C HIS A 281 1.77 29.52 -13.78
N VAL A 282 0.60 29.03 -13.36
CA VAL A 282 -0.19 29.68 -12.31
C VAL A 282 0.39 29.41 -10.92
N PRO A 283 0.12 30.24 -9.91
CA PRO A 283 0.49 29.95 -8.53
C PRO A 283 -0.04 28.60 -8.05
N ASP A 284 0.79 27.87 -7.30
CA ASP A 284 0.48 26.51 -6.82
C ASP A 284 -0.85 26.43 -6.06
N GLU A 285 -1.12 27.39 -5.18
CA GLU A 285 -2.37 27.44 -4.42
C GLU A 285 -3.60 27.49 -5.33
N MET A 286 -3.55 28.31 -6.37
CA MET A 286 -4.64 28.39 -7.35
C MET A 286 -4.80 27.06 -8.11
N ALA A 287 -3.70 26.40 -8.48
CA ALA A 287 -3.76 25.09 -9.12
C ALA A 287 -4.43 24.03 -8.24
N TYR A 288 -4.11 24.01 -6.95
CA TYR A 288 -4.74 23.08 -6.00
C TYR A 288 -6.21 23.37 -5.74
N ASP A 289 -6.62 24.65 -5.69
CA ASP A 289 -8.02 25.03 -5.51
C ASP A 289 -8.89 24.63 -6.69
N ILE A 290 -8.42 24.87 -7.92
CA ILE A 290 -9.07 24.42 -9.15
C ILE A 290 -9.19 22.89 -9.16
N ALA A 291 -8.11 22.19 -8.83
CA ALA A 291 -8.10 20.73 -8.74
C ALA A 291 -9.02 20.19 -7.66
N GLY A 292 -9.17 20.91 -6.53
CA GLY A 292 -10.09 20.56 -5.45
C GLY A 292 -11.55 20.75 -5.85
N MET A 293 -11.87 21.85 -6.56
CA MET A 293 -13.21 22.06 -7.11
C MET A 293 -13.57 20.98 -8.12
N SER A 294 -12.66 20.68 -9.06
CA SER A 294 -12.84 19.58 -10.02
C SER A 294 -13.11 18.24 -9.32
N GLN A 295 -12.32 17.91 -8.29
CA GLN A 295 -12.53 16.66 -7.55
C GLN A 295 -13.89 16.62 -6.82
N ARG A 296 -14.34 17.74 -6.24
CA ARG A 296 -15.68 17.82 -5.60
C ARG A 296 -16.80 17.58 -6.60
N VAL A 297 -16.68 18.14 -7.81
CA VAL A 297 -17.62 17.88 -8.92
C VAL A 297 -17.60 16.40 -9.28
N MET A 298 -16.42 15.80 -9.49
CA MET A 298 -16.30 14.37 -9.80
C MET A 298 -16.90 13.47 -8.71
N ASP A 299 -16.69 13.80 -7.43
CA ASP A 299 -17.25 13.05 -6.29
C ASP A 299 -18.79 13.09 -6.28
N ARG A 300 -19.41 14.17 -6.78
CA ARG A 300 -20.88 14.31 -6.87
C ARG A 300 -21.46 13.57 -8.09
N PHE A 301 -20.82 13.67 -9.25
CA PHE A 301 -21.40 13.15 -10.51
C PHE A 301 -21.05 11.70 -10.81
N LEU A 302 -19.81 11.25 -10.53
CA LEU A 302 -19.41 9.88 -10.88
C LEU A 302 -20.30 8.80 -10.23
N PRO A 303 -20.70 8.91 -8.94
CA PRO A 303 -21.57 7.90 -8.33
C PRO A 303 -22.93 7.75 -9.04
N LEU A 304 -23.46 8.84 -9.62
CA LEU A 304 -24.76 8.82 -10.31
C LEU A 304 -24.75 7.91 -11.56
N ILE A 305 -23.58 7.67 -12.14
CA ILE A 305 -23.38 6.77 -13.29
C ILE A 305 -22.68 5.46 -12.88
N GLY A 306 -22.71 5.11 -11.59
CA GLY A 306 -22.08 3.90 -11.06
C GLY A 306 -20.55 3.91 -11.15
N ARG A 307 -19.93 5.08 -11.30
CA ARG A 307 -18.47 5.25 -11.37
C ARG A 307 -17.95 5.95 -10.12
N HIS A 308 -16.64 5.91 -9.94
CA HIS A 308 -15.99 6.53 -8.80
C HIS A 308 -14.62 7.09 -9.19
N ALA A 309 -14.24 8.22 -8.60
CA ALA A 309 -12.94 8.86 -8.87
C ALA A 309 -11.75 8.03 -8.36
N SER A 310 -11.99 7.13 -7.41
CA SER A 310 -11.00 6.22 -6.86
C SER A 310 -11.57 4.80 -6.79
N THR A 311 -10.70 3.83 -7.05
CA THR A 311 -10.98 2.39 -6.80
C THR A 311 -10.91 2.03 -5.32
N ARG A 312 -10.45 2.95 -4.48
CA ARG A 312 -10.31 2.84 -3.02
C ARG A 312 -11.13 3.89 -2.32
N ASP A 313 -11.82 3.49 -1.28
CA ASP A 313 -12.54 4.33 -0.34
C ASP A 313 -11.67 4.58 0.89
N PHE A 314 -10.91 5.67 0.86
CA PHE A 314 -10.03 6.04 1.96
C PHE A 314 -10.83 6.48 3.19
N SER A 315 -11.96 7.16 2.99
CA SER A 315 -12.84 7.59 4.08
C SER A 315 -13.39 6.38 4.84
N ALA A 316 -13.89 5.37 4.13
CA ALA A 316 -14.38 4.15 4.78
C ALA A 316 -13.29 3.44 5.61
N LEU A 317 -12.03 3.47 5.15
CA LEU A 317 -10.90 2.96 5.94
C LEU A 317 -10.63 3.81 7.18
N HIS A 318 -10.51 5.13 7.02
CA HIS A 318 -10.22 6.02 8.16
C HIS A 318 -11.33 5.97 9.20
N ASP A 319 -12.60 5.97 8.77
CA ASP A 319 -13.75 5.87 9.65
C ASP A 319 -13.77 4.54 10.41
N LEU A 320 -13.39 3.42 9.76
CA LEU A 320 -13.20 2.16 10.45
C LEU A 320 -12.11 2.27 11.53
N MET A 321 -10.96 2.86 11.19
CA MET A 321 -9.83 3.02 12.13
C MET A 321 -10.21 3.88 13.33
N TYR A 322 -10.93 5.00 13.11
CA TYR A 322 -11.42 5.85 14.20
C TYR A 322 -12.45 5.11 15.07
N ARG A 323 -13.46 4.48 14.47
CA ARG A 323 -14.51 3.75 15.21
C ARG A 323 -13.96 2.59 16.03
N LYS A 324 -12.91 1.93 15.55
CA LYS A 324 -12.25 0.82 16.25
C LYS A 324 -11.20 1.28 17.27
N GLY A 325 -10.95 2.58 17.40
CA GLY A 325 -9.91 3.10 18.30
C GLY A 325 -8.49 2.74 17.85
N TRP A 326 -8.30 2.39 16.57
CA TRP A 326 -6.98 2.09 15.99
C TRP A 326 -6.21 3.34 15.62
N ALA A 327 -6.90 4.47 15.45
CA ALA A 327 -6.31 5.77 15.20
C ALA A 327 -7.24 6.89 15.70
N VAL A 328 -6.70 8.10 15.80
CA VAL A 328 -7.43 9.35 16.05
C VAL A 328 -7.17 10.36 14.94
N ARG A 329 -7.93 11.46 14.89
CA ARG A 329 -7.64 12.55 13.94
C ARG A 329 -6.41 13.31 14.43
N LEU A 330 -5.58 13.80 13.51
CA LEU A 330 -4.45 14.66 13.89
C LEU A 330 -4.93 15.88 14.69
N GLY A 331 -4.34 16.06 15.88
CA GLY A 331 -4.71 17.12 16.84
C GLY A 331 -5.57 16.64 18.01
N GLU A 332 -6.16 15.44 17.91
CA GLU A 332 -6.84 14.80 19.04
C GLU A 332 -5.82 14.09 19.97
N ALA A 333 -6.26 13.77 21.19
CA ALA A 333 -5.45 13.00 22.12
C ALA A 333 -5.18 11.59 21.58
N PHE A 334 -3.92 11.16 21.62
CA PHE A 334 -3.53 9.83 21.20
C PHE A 334 -4.16 8.75 22.08
N VAL A 335 -4.58 7.66 21.46
CA VAL A 335 -5.10 6.47 22.14
C VAL A 335 -4.27 5.28 21.72
N THR A 336 -3.82 4.49 22.70
CA THR A 336 -3.23 3.17 22.46
C THR A 336 -4.36 2.19 22.13
N PRO A 337 -4.34 1.52 20.97
CA PRO A 337 -5.38 0.55 20.62
C PRO A 337 -5.45 -0.57 21.66
N ALA A 338 -6.64 -0.80 22.25
CA ALA A 338 -6.86 -1.90 23.19
C ALA A 338 -6.74 -3.27 22.49
N GLU A 339 -7.31 -3.36 21.28
CA GLU A 339 -7.22 -4.51 20.40
C GLU A 339 -6.67 -4.07 19.05
N PRO A 340 -5.35 -4.24 18.80
CA PRO A 340 -4.75 -3.99 17.49
C PRO A 340 -5.48 -4.80 16.40
N PRO A 341 -5.55 -4.29 15.15
CA PRO A 341 -6.23 -4.99 14.08
C PRO A 341 -5.66 -6.39 13.86
N ALA A 342 -6.53 -7.40 13.89
CA ALA A 342 -6.18 -8.76 13.53
C ALA A 342 -5.80 -8.87 12.04
N ASP A 343 -5.20 -10.01 11.68
CA ASP A 343 -4.88 -10.33 10.30
C ASP A 343 -5.83 -11.36 9.73
N ASP A 344 -6.49 -11.01 8.62
CA ASP A 344 -7.44 -11.87 7.91
C ASP A 344 -6.75 -12.88 6.99
N ALA A 345 -5.44 -13.08 7.14
CA ALA A 345 -4.68 -14.06 6.37
C ALA A 345 -5.28 -15.46 6.49
N ALA A 346 -5.82 -15.84 7.66
CA ALA A 346 -6.47 -17.12 7.86
C ALA A 346 -7.73 -17.30 6.98
N ILE A 347 -8.54 -16.24 6.83
CA ILE A 347 -9.76 -16.26 5.99
C ILE A 347 -9.37 -16.42 4.52
N ALA A 348 -8.41 -15.61 4.05
CA ALA A 348 -7.93 -15.68 2.69
C ALA A 348 -7.24 -17.03 2.39
N ALA A 349 -6.46 -17.56 3.34
CA ALA A 349 -5.80 -18.84 3.26
C ALA A 349 -6.77 -20.01 3.15
N ALA A 350 -7.88 -20.00 3.90
CA ALA A 350 -8.91 -21.01 3.80
C ALA A 350 -9.55 -21.04 2.41
N ARG A 351 -9.83 -19.87 1.82
CA ARG A 351 -10.34 -19.76 0.43
C ARG A 351 -9.31 -20.23 -0.60
N LEU A 352 -8.02 -19.98 -0.36
CA LEU A 352 -6.95 -20.43 -1.25
C LEU A 352 -6.79 -21.96 -1.23
N ARG A 353 -6.90 -22.59 -0.05
CA ARG A 353 -6.91 -24.07 0.07
C ARG A 353 -8.11 -24.69 -0.62
N ALA A 354 -9.32 -24.15 -0.38
CA ALA A 354 -10.54 -24.63 -1.03
C ALA A 354 -10.46 -24.54 -2.57
N LEU A 355 -9.79 -23.51 -3.10
CA LEU A 355 -9.54 -23.39 -4.54
C LEU A 355 -8.70 -24.56 -5.08
N LEU A 356 -7.70 -25.03 -4.34
CA LEU A 356 -6.85 -26.16 -4.76
C LEU A 356 -7.58 -27.49 -4.71
N GLU A 357 -8.46 -27.68 -3.72
CA GLU A 357 -9.28 -28.90 -3.55
C GLU A 357 -10.41 -29.03 -4.59
N ALA A 358 -10.88 -27.92 -5.16
CA ALA A 358 -11.92 -27.94 -6.18
C ALA A 358 -11.47 -28.68 -7.46
N PRO A 359 -12.31 -29.53 -8.09
CA PRO A 359 -11.99 -30.12 -9.38
C PRO A 359 -11.73 -29.02 -10.41
N THR A 360 -10.71 -29.18 -11.25
CA THR A 360 -10.57 -28.36 -12.46
C THR A 360 -11.78 -28.63 -13.36
N LEU A 361 -12.63 -27.62 -13.57
CA LEU A 361 -13.69 -27.70 -14.56
C LEU A 361 -13.05 -27.89 -15.95
N PRO A 362 -13.58 -28.81 -16.77
CA PRO A 362 -13.00 -29.17 -18.06
C PRO A 362 -12.99 -28.03 -19.09
#